data_AF-A0A8J5F004-F1
#
_entry.id   AF-A0A8J5F004-F1
#
_cell.length_a   1.000
_cell.length_b   1.000
_cell.length_c   1.000
_cell.angle_alpha   90.00
_cell.angle_beta   90.00
_cell.angle_gamma   90.00
#
_symmetry.space_group_name_H-M   'P 1'
#
loop_
_entity.id
_entity.type
_entity.pdbx_description
1 polymer ?
#
loop_
_entity_poly.entity_id
_entity_poly.type
_entity_poly.pdbx_seq_one_letter_code
_entity_poly.pdbx_strand_id
1 'polypeptide(L)'
;MHRQRAMSWRKVGKAAQELAAHALLFCYTFLLALKIDGGTSYSWWIIFVPLWLFHAVVARGRFSLPAPSLPHDRRWAPCHAIVAIPLLIAFELLLCIFLHNKSVNTENYINLKVVFLPLLAFEITILVDNFRSASSPNRRSPPPPPLPVPSTEARYSRARSGRRYFLSRRRVAIFALGAVFLLRSLCLLTLFLALLF
;
A
#
# COMPACT_ATOMS: atom_id res chain seq x y z
N MET A 1 -13.39 18.51 -31.09
CA MET A 1 -14.41 18.08 -30.09
C MET A 1 -14.23 16.63 -29.56
N HIS A 2 -13.82 15.63 -30.36
CA HIS A 2 -13.63 14.23 -29.88
C HIS A 2 -12.66 14.06 -28.69
N ARG A 3 -11.59 14.86 -28.63
CA ARG A 3 -10.57 14.77 -27.56
C ARG A 3 -11.07 15.20 -26.18
N GLN A 4 -12.00 16.17 -26.11
CA GLN A 4 -12.59 16.62 -24.84
C GLN A 4 -13.57 15.58 -24.28
N ARG A 5 -14.38 14.94 -25.14
CA ARG A 5 -15.23 13.80 -24.75
C ARG A 5 -14.39 12.65 -24.18
N ALA A 6 -13.30 12.26 -24.84
CA ALA A 6 -12.43 11.19 -24.36
C ALA A 6 -11.82 11.48 -22.96
N MET A 7 -11.44 12.74 -22.70
CA MET A 7 -10.94 13.17 -21.39
C MET A 7 -12.04 13.15 -20.31
N SER A 8 -13.28 13.49 -20.67
CA SER A 8 -14.45 13.37 -19.79
C SER A 8 -14.71 11.92 -19.39
N TRP A 9 -14.75 11.00 -20.36
CA TRP A 9 -15.00 9.57 -20.12
C TRP A 9 -13.93 8.90 -19.26
N ARG A 10 -12.65 9.28 -19.42
CA ARG A 10 -11.57 8.80 -18.55
C ARG A 10 -11.72 9.26 -17.10
N LYS A 11 -12.16 10.51 -16.89
CA LYS A 11 -12.43 11.03 -15.54
C LYS A 11 -13.62 10.31 -14.89
N VAL A 12 -14.70 10.11 -15.65
CA VAL A 12 -15.88 9.36 -15.20
C VAL A 12 -15.51 7.92 -14.85
N GLY A 13 -14.74 7.23 -15.71
CA GLY A 13 -14.29 5.87 -15.44
C GLY A 13 -13.43 5.76 -14.17
N LYS A 14 -12.55 6.74 -13.92
CA LYS A 14 -11.74 6.79 -12.70
C LYS A 14 -12.59 7.02 -11.45
N ALA A 15 -13.54 7.95 -11.51
CA ALA A 15 -14.45 8.23 -10.40
C ALA A 15 -15.36 7.01 -10.11
N ALA A 16 -15.88 6.36 -11.15
CA ALA A 16 -16.67 5.14 -11.02
C ALA A 16 -15.87 3.99 -10.40
N GLN A 17 -14.60 3.84 -10.78
CA GLN A 17 -13.71 2.82 -10.20
C GLN A 17 -13.43 3.08 -8.73
N GLU A 18 -13.18 4.34 -8.36
CA GLU A 18 -12.98 4.74 -6.97
C GLU A 18 -14.24 4.48 -6.13
N LEU A 19 -15.41 4.85 -6.64
CA LEU A 19 -16.69 4.55 -6.00
C LEU A 19 -16.91 3.05 -5.83
N ALA A 20 -16.66 2.26 -6.89
CA ALA A 20 -16.79 0.81 -6.85
C ALA A 20 -15.86 0.19 -5.79
N ALA A 21 -14.63 0.68 -5.68
CA ALA A 21 -13.68 0.21 -4.67
C ALA A 21 -14.20 0.47 -3.23
N HIS A 22 -14.69 1.68 -2.95
CA HIS A 22 -15.25 2.02 -1.64
C HIS A 22 -16.54 1.26 -1.34
N ALA A 23 -17.41 1.08 -2.33
CA ALA A 23 -18.65 0.31 -2.18
C ALA A 23 -18.36 -1.17 -1.86
N LEU A 24 -17.35 -1.77 -2.50
CA LEU A 24 -16.94 -3.15 -2.23
C LEU A 24 -16.36 -3.32 -0.81
N LEU A 25 -15.55 -2.36 -0.34
CA LEU A 25 -15.06 -2.36 1.05
C LEU A 25 -16.21 -2.22 2.04
N PHE A 26 -17.13 -1.31 1.80
CA PHE A 26 -18.32 -1.14 2.65
C PHE A 26 -19.17 -2.41 2.68
N CYS A 27 -19.38 -3.04 1.52
CA CYS A 27 -20.09 -4.31 1.40
C CYS A 27 -19.40 -5.43 2.20
N TYR A 28 -18.07 -5.53 2.12
CA TYR A 28 -17.30 -6.49 2.92
C TYR A 28 -17.51 -6.25 4.43
N THR A 29 -17.36 -5.01 4.90
CA THR A 29 -17.53 -4.68 6.32
C THR A 29 -18.95 -5.00 6.81
N PHE A 30 -19.97 -4.70 6.00
CA PHE A 30 -21.36 -4.98 6.34
C PHE A 30 -21.64 -6.48 6.43
N LEU A 31 -21.21 -7.27 5.43
CA LEU A 31 -21.37 -8.73 5.45
C LEU A 31 -20.59 -9.37 6.61
N LEU A 32 -19.39 -8.87 6.90
CA LEU A 32 -18.59 -9.34 8.02
C LEU A 32 -19.28 -9.07 9.36
N ALA A 33 -19.83 -7.86 9.56
CA ALA A 33 -20.59 -7.51 10.76
C ALA A 33 -21.82 -8.44 10.92
N LEU A 34 -22.62 -8.60 9.86
CA LEU A 34 -23.77 -9.51 9.86
C LEU A 34 -23.39 -10.97 10.18
N LYS A 35 -22.21 -11.41 9.74
CA LYS A 35 -21.71 -12.76 10.02
C LYS A 35 -21.27 -12.93 11.48
N ILE A 36 -20.63 -11.91 12.04
CA ILE A 36 -20.20 -11.89 13.45
C ILE A 36 -21.40 -11.81 14.39
N ASP A 37 -22.43 -11.03 14.03
CA ASP A 37 -23.68 -10.89 14.80
C ASP A 37 -24.57 -12.14 14.73
N GLY A 38 -24.14 -13.19 14.04
CA GLY A 38 -24.91 -14.43 13.88
C GLY A 38 -26.13 -14.31 12.95
N GLY A 39 -26.33 -13.15 12.31
CA GLY A 39 -27.48 -12.87 11.45
C GLY A 39 -27.48 -13.61 10.11
N THR A 40 -26.36 -14.24 9.72
CA THR A 40 -26.27 -14.95 8.43
C THR A 40 -25.54 -16.29 8.49
N SER A 41 -26.11 -17.30 7.82
CA SER A 41 -25.50 -18.63 7.66
C SER A 41 -24.58 -18.74 6.44
N TYR A 42 -24.25 -17.63 5.78
CA TYR A 42 -23.40 -17.65 4.57
C TYR A 42 -21.99 -18.19 4.82
N SER A 43 -21.39 -18.79 3.80
CA SER A 43 -20.02 -19.30 3.88
C SER A 43 -19.02 -18.14 3.97
N TRP A 44 -17.90 -18.34 4.68
CA TRP A 44 -16.82 -17.35 4.76
C TRP A 44 -16.30 -16.93 3.39
N TRP A 45 -16.32 -17.83 2.40
CA TRP A 45 -16.00 -17.52 1.01
C TRP A 45 -16.83 -16.36 0.46
N ILE A 46 -18.15 -16.37 0.67
CA ILE A 46 -19.06 -15.32 0.19
C ILE A 46 -18.77 -13.98 0.90
N ILE A 47 -18.44 -14.03 2.19
CA ILE A 47 -18.11 -12.83 2.97
C ILE A 47 -16.84 -12.16 2.43
N PHE A 48 -15.85 -12.93 1.96
CA PHE A 48 -14.59 -12.39 1.42
C PHE A 48 -14.65 -11.99 -0.06
N VAL A 49 -15.65 -12.42 -0.83
CA VAL A 49 -15.79 -12.07 -2.27
C VAL A 49 -15.70 -10.57 -2.54
N PRO A 50 -16.41 -9.67 -1.82
CA PRO A 50 -16.30 -8.23 -2.07
C PRO A 50 -14.89 -7.69 -1.86
N LEU A 51 -14.13 -8.26 -0.92
CA LEU A 51 -12.75 -7.89 -0.65
C LEU A 51 -11.81 -8.31 -1.80
N TRP A 52 -11.98 -9.52 -2.33
CA TRP A 52 -11.21 -9.95 -3.51
C TRP A 52 -11.57 -9.16 -4.77
N LEU A 53 -12.85 -8.82 -4.96
CA LEU A 53 -13.28 -7.92 -6.03
C LEU A 53 -12.68 -6.52 -5.88
N PHE A 54 -12.56 -6.01 -4.65
CA PHE A 54 -11.88 -4.75 -4.40
C PHE A 54 -10.42 -4.79 -4.89
N HIS A 55 -9.68 -5.85 -4.58
CA HIS A 55 -8.32 -6.02 -5.10
C HIS A 55 -8.28 -6.10 -6.62
N ALA A 56 -9.22 -6.78 -7.26
CA ALA A 56 -9.32 -6.84 -8.71
C ALA A 56 -9.59 -5.45 -9.33
N VAL A 57 -10.48 -4.65 -8.74
CA VAL A 57 -10.78 -3.27 -9.17
C VAL A 57 -9.57 -2.36 -8.99
N VAL A 58 -8.87 -2.45 -7.86
CA VAL A 58 -7.66 -1.67 -7.56
C VAL A 58 -6.49 -2.06 -8.46
N ALA A 59 -6.28 -3.36 -8.68
CA ALA A 59 -5.25 -3.87 -9.59
C ALA A 59 -5.52 -3.41 -11.03
N ARG A 60 -6.74 -3.59 -11.53
CA ARG A 60 -7.14 -3.18 -12.87
C ARG A 60 -6.95 -1.68 -13.10
N GLY A 61 -7.25 -0.86 -12.09
CA GLY A 61 -7.01 0.58 -12.14
C GLY A 61 -5.54 0.98 -12.29
N ARG A 62 -4.62 0.19 -11.74
CA ARG A 62 -3.17 0.42 -11.85
C ARG A 62 -2.60 -0.05 -13.20
N PHE A 63 -3.16 -1.10 -13.79
CA PHE A 63 -2.73 -1.61 -15.10
C PHE A 63 -3.36 -0.88 -16.30
N SER A 64 -4.50 -0.19 -16.11
CA SER A 64 -5.20 0.55 -17.18
C SER A 64 -4.71 1.99 -17.35
N LEU A 65 -3.88 2.48 -16.43
CA LEU A 65 -3.18 3.75 -16.58
C LEU A 65 -1.86 3.47 -17.31
N PRO A 66 -1.59 4.08 -18.47
CA PRO A 66 -0.23 4.16 -18.96
C PRO A 66 0.57 4.75 -17.81
N ALA A 67 1.62 4.03 -17.37
CA ALA A 67 2.52 4.54 -16.35
C ALA A 67 2.82 6.01 -16.70
N PRO A 68 2.58 6.98 -15.79
CA PRO A 68 2.94 8.36 -16.04
C PRO A 68 4.36 8.34 -16.56
N SER A 69 4.59 8.80 -17.79
CA SER A 69 5.91 8.75 -18.41
C SER A 69 6.86 9.47 -17.46
N LEU A 70 7.62 8.69 -16.70
CA LEU A 70 8.49 9.20 -15.66
C LEU A 70 9.46 10.17 -16.34
N PRO A 71 9.61 11.40 -15.84
CA PRO A 71 10.63 12.30 -16.37
C PRO A 71 11.99 11.71 -15.99
N HIS A 72 12.65 11.10 -16.97
CA HIS A 72 14.04 10.67 -16.99
C HIS A 72 14.57 9.86 -15.78
N ASP A 73 14.92 8.61 -16.07
CA ASP A 73 15.99 7.83 -15.42
C ASP A 73 15.77 7.30 -13.98
N ARG A 74 14.58 6.78 -13.67
CA ARG A 74 14.33 6.07 -12.41
C ARG A 74 13.68 4.70 -12.62
N ARG A 75 14.49 3.68 -12.94
CA ARG A 75 14.11 2.26 -13.10
C ARG A 75 13.60 1.54 -11.85
N TRP A 76 13.20 2.26 -10.80
CA TRP A 76 12.83 1.64 -9.52
C TRP A 76 11.32 1.71 -9.38
N ALA A 77 10.60 0.76 -10.00
CA ALA A 77 9.30 0.38 -9.49
C ALA A 77 9.53 -0.06 -8.04
N PRO A 78 8.86 0.56 -7.04
CA PRO A 78 9.12 0.19 -5.66
C PRO A 78 8.78 -1.29 -5.47
N CYS A 79 9.75 -2.12 -5.09
CA CYS A 79 9.57 -3.56 -4.98
C CYS A 79 8.41 -3.91 -4.03
N HIS A 80 8.19 -3.08 -3.00
CA HIS A 80 7.05 -3.17 -2.08
C HIS A 80 5.69 -3.09 -2.79
N ALA A 81 5.55 -2.31 -3.87
CA ALA A 81 4.28 -2.18 -4.58
C ALA A 81 3.92 -3.44 -5.38
N ILE A 82 4.93 -4.17 -5.85
CA ILE A 82 4.76 -5.42 -6.61
C ILE A 82 4.38 -6.56 -5.67
N VAL A 83 5.03 -6.65 -4.51
CA VAL A 83 4.77 -7.72 -3.54
C VAL A 83 3.55 -7.47 -2.64
N ALA A 84 3.10 -6.21 -2.50
CA ALA A 84 1.99 -5.86 -1.60
C ALA A 84 0.70 -6.64 -1.89
N ILE A 85 0.26 -6.60 -3.15
CA ILE A 85 -1.00 -7.20 -3.56
C ILE A 85 -0.99 -8.73 -3.35
N PRO A 86 -0.01 -9.51 -3.85
CA PRO A 86 -0.02 -10.96 -3.65
C PRO A 86 0.12 -11.37 -2.18
N LEU A 87 0.90 -10.64 -1.36
CA LEU A 87 1.02 -10.97 0.07
C LEU A 87 -0.27 -10.66 0.84
N LEU A 88 -0.97 -9.58 0.51
CA LEU A 88 -2.29 -9.25 1.09
C LEU A 88 -3.34 -10.30 0.69
N ILE A 89 -3.38 -10.71 -0.58
CA ILE A 89 -4.29 -11.76 -1.04
C ILE A 89 -3.98 -13.10 -0.34
N ALA A 90 -2.70 -13.44 -0.17
CA ALA A 90 -2.30 -14.65 0.56
C ALA A 90 -2.78 -14.63 2.02
N PHE A 91 -2.64 -13.50 2.71
CA PHE A 91 -3.19 -13.31 4.06
C PHE A 91 -4.71 -13.51 4.09
N GLU A 92 -5.44 -12.87 3.17
CA GLU A 92 -6.90 -12.96 3.11
C GLU A 92 -7.40 -14.38 2.83
N LEU A 93 -6.72 -15.11 1.93
CA LEU A 93 -7.05 -16.52 1.64
C LEU A 93 -6.79 -17.41 2.85
N LEU A 94 -5.63 -17.26 3.51
CA LEU A 94 -5.32 -18.01 4.73
C LEU A 94 -6.32 -17.73 5.85
N LEU A 95 -6.72 -16.47 6.01
CA LEU A 95 -7.74 -16.07 6.99
C LEU A 95 -9.12 -16.65 6.65
N CYS A 96 -9.50 -16.61 5.37
CA CYS A 96 -10.76 -17.20 4.90
C CYS A 96 -10.81 -18.71 5.16
N ILE A 97 -9.72 -19.44 4.85
CA ILE A 97 -9.64 -20.89 5.09
C ILE A 97 -9.65 -21.19 6.60
N PHE A 98 -8.92 -20.42 7.40
CA PHE A 98 -8.91 -20.56 8.86
C PHE A 98 -10.33 -20.42 9.45
N LEU A 99 -11.05 -19.36 9.06
CA LEU A 99 -12.41 -19.11 9.53
C LEU A 99 -13.40 -20.16 9.02
N HIS A 100 -13.22 -20.63 7.79
CA HIS A 100 -14.00 -21.72 7.24
C HIS A 100 -13.82 -23.03 8.02
N ASN A 101 -12.58 -23.46 8.25
CA ASN A 101 -12.29 -24.67 9.01
C ASN A 101 -12.83 -24.60 10.44
N LYS A 102 -12.71 -23.43 11.08
CA LYS A 102 -13.28 -23.18 12.41
C LYS A 102 -14.81 -23.28 12.41
N SER A 103 -15.48 -22.82 11.36
CA SER A 103 -16.94 -22.90 11.23
C SER A 103 -17.46 -24.31 10.96
N VAL A 104 -16.65 -25.16 10.31
CA VAL A 104 -17.02 -26.53 9.92
C VAL A 104 -16.46 -27.57 10.91
N ASN A 105 -15.82 -27.12 12.01
CA ASN A 105 -15.17 -27.98 13.01
C ASN A 105 -14.24 -29.04 12.39
N THR A 106 -13.55 -28.70 11.29
CA THR A 106 -12.61 -29.61 10.66
C THR A 106 -11.32 -29.66 11.48
N GLU A 107 -10.84 -30.85 11.83
CA GLU A 107 -9.65 -31.04 12.70
C GLU A 107 -8.33 -30.51 12.09
N ASN A 108 -8.35 -30.06 10.83
CA ASN A 108 -7.25 -29.36 10.19
C ASN A 108 -7.17 -27.90 10.68
N TYR A 109 -6.62 -27.72 11.88
CA TYR A 109 -6.34 -26.41 12.44
C TYR A 109 -5.14 -25.77 11.73
N ILE A 110 -5.41 -24.90 10.75
CA ILE A 110 -4.41 -23.94 10.32
C ILE A 110 -4.13 -23.03 11.51
N ASN A 111 -2.89 -23.03 12.00
CA ASN A 111 -2.52 -22.17 13.11
C ASN A 111 -2.66 -20.71 12.68
N LEU A 112 -3.26 -19.88 13.54
CA LEU A 112 -3.36 -18.44 13.33
C LEU A 112 -1.97 -17.81 13.07
N LYS A 113 -0.90 -18.44 13.60
CA LYS A 113 0.50 -18.09 13.31
C LYS A 113 0.82 -18.09 11.81
N VAL A 114 0.41 -19.13 11.08
CA VAL A 114 0.64 -19.25 9.63
C VAL A 114 -0.17 -18.21 8.87
N VAL A 115 -1.37 -17.89 9.35
CA VAL A 115 -2.23 -16.86 8.75
C VAL A 115 -1.54 -15.49 8.74
N PHE A 116 -0.80 -15.12 9.80
CA PHE A 116 -0.10 -13.84 9.89
C PHE A 116 1.24 -13.77 9.14
N LEU A 117 1.78 -14.89 8.67
CA LEU A 117 3.10 -14.94 8.03
C LEU A 117 3.23 -14.02 6.79
N PRO A 118 2.24 -13.93 5.88
CA PRO A 118 2.31 -13.01 4.75
C PRO A 118 2.32 -11.54 5.17
N LEU A 119 1.62 -11.18 6.25
CA LEU A 119 1.63 -9.82 6.79
C LEU A 119 3.00 -9.45 7.36
N LEU A 120 3.64 -10.38 8.08
CA LEU A 120 5.00 -10.19 8.58
C LEU A 120 6.00 -10.02 7.43
N ALA A 121 5.91 -10.86 6.39
CA ALA A 121 6.76 -10.75 5.21
C ALA A 121 6.56 -9.40 4.47
N PHE A 122 5.31 -8.92 4.43
CA PHE A 122 4.99 -7.63 3.82
C PHE A 122 5.61 -6.47 4.60
N GLU A 123 5.51 -6.53 5.93
CA GLU A 123 6.08 -5.55 6.84
C GLU A 123 7.62 -5.48 6.72
N ILE A 124 8.29 -6.65 6.72
CA ILE A 124 9.74 -6.76 6.50
C ILE A 124 10.11 -6.15 5.14
N THR A 125 9.32 -6.38 4.09
CA THR A 125 9.62 -5.85 2.76
C THR A 125 9.56 -4.31 2.71
N ILE A 126 8.56 -3.71 3.36
CA ILE A 126 8.46 -2.24 3.46
C ILE A 126 9.65 -1.68 4.24
N LEU A 127 10.03 -2.33 5.33
CA LEU A 127 11.17 -1.91 6.15
C LEU A 127 12.47 -1.90 5.33
N VAL A 128 12.73 -2.98 4.61
CA VAL A 128 13.92 -3.11 3.74
C VAL A 128 13.95 -2.05 2.65
N ASP A 129 12.81 -1.77 2.00
CA ASP A 129 12.75 -0.77 0.93
C ASP A 129 12.94 0.67 1.47
N ASN A 130 12.44 0.95 2.68
CA ASN A 130 12.66 2.22 3.37
C ASN A 130 14.15 2.42 3.70
N PHE A 131 14.84 1.40 4.21
CA PHE A 131 16.28 1.47 4.47
C PHE A 131 17.10 1.65 3.20
N ARG A 132 16.78 0.92 2.12
CA ARG A 132 17.45 1.03 0.81
C ARG A 132 17.28 2.42 0.19
N SER A 133 16.12 3.04 0.37
CA SER A 133 15.85 4.40 -0.08
C SER A 133 16.65 5.45 0.70
N ALA A 134 16.95 5.20 1.99
CA ALA A 134 17.71 6.10 2.85
C ALA A 134 19.25 5.99 2.63
N SER A 135 19.74 4.82 2.25
CA SER A 135 21.19 4.57 2.07
C SER A 135 21.75 4.99 0.71
N SER A 136 20.91 5.27 -0.29
CA SER A 136 21.36 5.64 -1.65
C SER A 136 22.14 6.97 -1.68
N PRO A 137 23.45 6.99 -1.98
CA PRO A 137 24.28 8.20 -1.97
C PRO A 137 23.94 9.19 -3.10
N ASN A 138 23.32 8.71 -4.18
CA ASN A 138 23.22 9.41 -5.46
C ASN A 138 22.06 10.44 -5.54
N ARG A 139 21.35 10.72 -4.44
CA ARG A 139 20.33 11.81 -4.36
C ARG A 139 20.89 13.13 -3.81
N ARG A 140 22.20 13.24 -3.61
CA ARG A 140 22.84 14.38 -2.93
C ARG A 140 23.54 15.38 -3.87
N SER A 141 23.72 15.09 -5.16
CA SER A 141 24.30 16.03 -6.11
C SER A 141 23.20 16.91 -6.72
N PRO A 142 23.18 18.23 -6.44
CA PRO A 142 22.38 19.14 -7.25
C PRO A 142 22.89 19.12 -8.70
N PRO A 143 22.02 19.30 -9.71
CA PRO A 143 22.47 19.53 -11.07
C PRO A 143 23.45 20.73 -11.08
N PRO A 144 24.48 20.73 -11.94
CA PRO A 144 25.42 21.84 -12.05
C PRO A 144 24.65 23.15 -12.27
N PRO A 145 24.99 24.24 -11.56
CA PRO A 145 24.28 25.49 -11.69
C PRO A 145 24.35 26.00 -13.14
N PRO A 146 23.24 26.48 -13.72
CA PRO A 146 23.29 27.24 -14.97
C PRO A 146 24.20 28.46 -14.79
N LEU A 147 24.89 28.84 -15.87
CA LEU A 147 25.76 30.03 -15.88
C LEU A 147 25.02 31.27 -15.34
N PRO A 148 25.71 32.13 -14.56
CA PRO A 148 25.06 33.14 -13.74
C PRO A 148 24.39 34.22 -14.59
N VAL A 149 23.07 34.36 -14.45
CA VAL A 149 22.31 35.53 -14.88
C VAL A 149 21.98 36.36 -13.63
N PRO A 150 22.25 37.68 -13.59
CA PRO A 150 22.18 38.50 -12.36
C PRO A 150 20.83 38.49 -11.62
N SER A 151 19.72 38.22 -12.32
CA SER A 151 18.36 38.21 -11.74
C SER A 151 17.94 36.88 -11.09
N THR A 152 18.74 35.81 -11.24
CA THR A 152 18.40 34.45 -10.77
C THR A 152 18.97 34.08 -9.39
N GLU A 153 19.97 34.79 -8.90
CA GLU A 153 20.65 34.56 -7.61
C GLU A 153 19.69 34.54 -6.40
N ALA A 154 18.80 35.54 -6.31
CA ALA A 154 17.82 35.63 -5.23
C ALA A 154 16.76 34.51 -5.31
N ARG A 155 16.39 34.09 -6.52
CA ARG A 155 15.42 33.02 -6.77
C ARG A 155 16.02 31.65 -6.44
N TYR A 156 17.29 31.46 -6.77
CA TYR A 156 18.05 30.26 -6.49
C TYR A 156 18.33 30.09 -4.99
N SER A 157 18.72 31.16 -4.29
CA SER A 157 18.94 31.15 -2.84
C SER A 157 17.65 30.86 -2.05
N ARG A 158 16.52 31.42 -2.48
CA ARG A 158 15.19 31.14 -1.89
C ARG A 158 14.74 29.69 -2.16
N ALA A 159 14.97 29.17 -3.36
CA ALA A 159 14.72 27.76 -3.68
C ALA A 159 15.60 26.80 -2.87
N ARG A 160 16.88 27.15 -2.64
CA ARG A 160 17.84 26.35 -1.85
C ARG A 160 17.49 26.36 -0.35
N SER A 161 16.96 27.46 0.17
CA SER A 161 16.41 27.56 1.53
C SER A 161 15.16 26.67 1.69
N GLY A 162 14.14 26.85 0.83
CA GLY A 162 12.91 26.04 0.88
C GLY A 162 13.16 24.53 0.71
N ARG A 163 14.16 24.16 -0.11
CA ARG A 163 14.55 22.75 -0.30
C ARG A 163 15.23 22.15 0.95
N ARG A 164 16.01 22.93 1.70
CA ARG A 164 16.61 22.50 3.00
C ARG A 164 15.54 22.27 4.08
N TYR A 165 14.54 23.15 4.17
CA TYR A 165 13.39 22.95 5.08
C TYR A 165 12.56 21.72 4.71
N PHE A 166 12.34 21.47 3.41
CA PHE A 166 11.61 20.28 2.94
C PHE A 166 12.38 18.97 3.17
N LEU A 167 13.71 19.00 3.04
CA LEU A 167 14.61 17.88 3.37
C LEU A 167 14.64 17.60 4.89
N SER A 168 14.62 18.63 5.72
CA SER A 168 14.51 18.50 7.19
C SER A 168 13.18 17.85 7.60
N ARG A 169 12.04 18.35 7.08
CA ARG A 169 10.73 17.73 7.31
C ARG A 169 10.63 16.30 6.77
N ARG A 170 11.24 15.99 5.62
CA ARG A 170 11.29 14.61 5.11
C ARG A 170 12.13 13.69 5.99
N ARG A 171 13.25 14.16 6.55
CA ARG A 171 14.04 13.38 7.52
C ARG A 171 13.23 13.10 8.78
N VAL A 172 12.60 14.12 9.37
CA VAL A 172 11.75 13.95 10.56
C VAL A 172 10.54 13.05 10.27
N ALA A 173 9.90 13.18 9.11
CA ALA A 173 8.79 12.31 8.72
C ALA A 173 9.24 10.86 8.48
N ILE A 174 10.40 10.62 7.85
CA ILE A 174 10.95 9.26 7.66
C ILE A 174 11.36 8.65 9.00
N PHE A 175 11.94 9.42 9.92
CA PHE A 175 12.26 8.94 11.26
C PHE A 175 11.01 8.68 12.11
N ALA A 176 9.99 9.54 12.03
CA ALA A 176 8.73 9.35 12.73
C ALA A 176 7.91 8.18 12.17
N LEU A 177 7.82 8.06 10.83
CA LEU A 177 7.22 6.89 10.18
C LEU A 177 8.03 5.62 10.48
N GLY A 178 9.36 5.70 10.47
CA GLY A 178 10.24 4.60 10.85
C GLY A 178 10.04 4.16 12.29
N ALA A 179 9.89 5.09 13.24
CA ALA A 179 9.68 4.79 14.65
C ALA A 179 8.28 4.23 14.92
N VAL A 180 7.23 4.78 14.30
CA VAL A 180 5.85 4.25 14.41
C VAL A 180 5.77 2.86 13.77
N PHE A 181 6.44 2.67 12.64
CA PHE A 181 6.52 1.36 11.97
C PHE A 181 7.31 0.36 12.80
N LEU A 182 8.48 0.73 13.35
CA LEU A 182 9.25 -0.12 14.26
C LEU A 182 8.46 -0.49 15.51
N LEU A 183 7.70 0.44 16.08
CA LEU A 183 6.86 0.17 17.26
C LEU A 183 5.72 -0.80 16.91
N ARG A 184 5.10 -0.64 15.73
CA ARG A 184 4.09 -1.57 15.22
C ARG A 184 4.67 -2.94 14.88
N SER A 185 5.84 -2.99 14.25
CA SER A 185 6.58 -4.22 13.95
C SER A 185 7.03 -4.91 15.21
N LEU A 186 7.54 -4.18 16.22
CA LEU A 186 7.89 -4.78 17.51
C LEU A 186 6.65 -5.36 18.17
N CYS A 187 5.51 -4.66 18.12
CA CYS A 187 4.25 -5.12 18.69
C CYS A 187 3.71 -6.36 17.97
N LEU A 188 3.78 -6.40 16.64
CA LEU A 188 3.39 -7.55 15.82
C LEU A 188 4.34 -8.73 16.00
N LEU A 189 5.65 -8.47 16.11
CA LEU A 189 6.67 -9.49 16.37
C LEU A 189 6.53 -10.03 17.80
N THR A 190 6.26 -9.19 18.81
CA THR A 190 5.99 -9.66 20.17
C THR A 190 4.68 -10.43 20.24
N LEU A 191 3.61 -10.00 19.56
CA LEU A 191 2.39 -10.80 19.42
C LEU A 191 2.66 -12.13 18.73
N PHE A 192 3.45 -12.13 17.66
CA PHE A 192 3.81 -13.35 16.93
C PHE A 192 4.67 -14.31 17.77
N LEU A 193 5.65 -13.77 18.51
CA LEU A 193 6.49 -14.54 19.44
C LEU A 193 5.71 -15.04 20.67
N ALA A 194 4.82 -14.22 21.23
CA ALA A 194 3.92 -14.60 22.33
C ALA A 194 2.84 -15.60 21.88
N LEU A 195 2.55 -15.67 20.58
CA LEU A 195 1.77 -16.76 20.01
C LEU A 195 2.64 -18.00 19.75
N LEU A 196 3.97 -17.88 19.66
CA LEU A 196 4.90 -18.96 19.34
C LEU A 196 5.29 -19.80 20.57
N PHE A 197 5.41 -19.18 21.74
CA PHE A 197 5.65 -19.78 23.05
C PHE A 197 4.38 -19.81 23.90
#